data_AF-A0A0Q0VFY5-F1
#
_entry.id   AF-A0A0Q0VFY5-F1
#
_cell.length_a   1.000
_cell.length_b   1.000
_cell.length_c   1.000
_cell.angle_alpha   90.00
_cell.angle_beta   90.00
_cell.angle_gamma   90.00
#
_symmetry.space_group_name_H-M   'P 1'
#
loop_
_entity.id
_entity.type
_entity.pdbx_description
1 polymer ?
#
loop_
_entity_poly.entity_id
_entity_poly.type
_entity_poly.pdbx_seq_one_letter_code
_entity_poly.pdbx_strand_id
1 'polypeptide(L)' 'MEQWHISCNGKNCQPELTSSEVKQPYPVLTFNLNGVNFFVEFDNQSDYMAAVYHKQINVTVVSYNRGKRFAGTAFNKK' A
#
# COMPACT_ATOMS: atom_id res chain seq x y z
N MET A 1 12.75 3.82 -9.98
CA MET A 1 11.73 2.75 -9.93
C MET A 1 10.75 3.22 -8.88
N GLU A 2 9.45 3.13 -9.15
CA GLU A 2 8.44 3.60 -8.21
C GLU A 2 8.39 2.68 -6.99
N GLN A 3 8.66 3.23 -5.81
CA GLN A 3 8.67 2.50 -4.55
C GLN A 3 7.55 3.01 -3.67
N TRP A 4 6.69 2.10 -3.21
CA TRP A 4 5.60 2.48 -2.33
C TRP A 4 6.08 2.48 -0.89
N HIS A 5 5.74 3.55 -0.19
CA HIS A 5 6.00 3.67 1.24
C HIS A 5 4.67 3.54 1.97
N ILE A 6 4.58 2.57 2.88
CA ILE A 6 3.40 2.32 3.71
C ILE A 6 3.79 2.48 5.16
N SER A 7 3.09 3.33 5.89
CA SER A 7 3.22 3.44 7.35
C SER A 7 2.00 2.82 8.01
N CYS A 8 2.20 1.84 8.89
CA CYS A 8 1.14 1.26 9.71
C CYS A 8 1.61 1.10 11.16
N ASN A 9 0.85 1.62 12.13
CA ASN A 9 1.17 1.56 13.56
C ASN A 9 2.62 1.97 13.90
N GLY A 10 3.14 3.02 13.26
CA GLY A 10 4.51 3.52 13.46
C GLY A 10 5.62 2.68 12.81
N LYS A 11 5.27 1.62 12.07
CA LYS A 11 6.21 0.84 11.27
C LYS A 11 6.09 1.21 9.80
N ASN A 12 7.22 1.58 9.20
CA ASN A 12 7.31 1.81 7.76
C ASN A 12 7.70 0.50 7.07
N CYS A 13 6.88 0.11 6.11
CA CYS A 13 7.13 -0.99 5.19
C CYS A 13 7.20 -0.43 3.77
N GLN A 14 8.09 -0.96 2.95
CA GLN A 14 8.28 -0.50 1.58
C GLN A 14 8.05 -1.68 0.63
N PRO A 15 6.83 -1.88 0.10
CA PRO A 15 6.66 -2.78 -1.03
C PRO A 15 7.33 -2.22 -2.28
N GLU A 16 7.97 -3.13 -3.00
CA GLU A 16 8.38 -2.88 -4.38
C GLU A 16 7.25 -3.33 -5.29
N LEU A 17 6.68 -2.39 -6.05
CA LEU A 17 5.79 -2.73 -7.15
C LEU A 17 6.56 -2.67 -8.46
N THR A 18 6.24 -3.61 -9.32
CA THR A 18 6.66 -3.53 -10.72
C THR A 18 5.87 -2.43 -11.44
N SER A 19 6.48 -1.83 -12.46
CA SER A 19 5.86 -0.76 -13.25
C SER A 19 4.56 -1.17 -13.94
N SER A 20 4.36 -2.47 -14.16
CA SER A 20 3.13 -3.06 -14.70
C SER A 20 1.98 -3.08 -13.68
N GLU A 21 2.26 -3.26 -12.39
CA GLU A 21 1.23 -3.32 -11.35
C GLU A 21 0.65 -1.93 -11.09
N VAL A 22 1.47 -0.88 -11.10
CA VAL A 22 1.00 0.51 -10.95
C VAL A 22 -0.04 0.92 -12.02
N LYS A 23 -0.03 0.27 -13.18
CA LYS A 23 -0.96 0.60 -14.27
C LYS A 23 -2.29 -0.16 -14.18
N GLN A 24 -2.43 -1.08 -13.23
CA GLN A 24 -3.67 -1.81 -13.04
C GLN A 24 -4.73 -0.90 -12.40
N PRO A 25 -6.02 -1.11 -12.70
CA PRO A 25 -7.10 -0.32 -12.10
C PRO A 25 -7.24 -0.55 -10.59
N TYR A 26 -6.79 -1.70 -10.08
CA TYR A 26 -6.86 -2.09 -8.66
C TYR A 26 -5.63 -2.91 -8.24
N PRO A 27 -4.43 -2.31 -8.18
CA PRO A 27 -3.26 -3.06 -7.78
C PRO A 27 -3.32 -3.35 -6.28
N VAL A 28 -3.15 -4.62 -5.95
CA VAL A 28 -3.05 -5.08 -4.57
C VAL A 28 -1.60 -4.93 -4.15
N LEU A 29 -1.32 -3.97 -3.26
CA LEU A 29 0.03 -3.82 -2.73
C LEU A 29 0.26 -4.86 -1.65
N THR A 30 1.19 -5.79 -1.84
CA THR A 30 1.54 -6.79 -0.83
C THR A 30 2.91 -6.53 -0.24
N PHE A 31 3.05 -6.67 1.07
CA PHE A 31 4.35 -6.56 1.74
C PHE A 31 4.44 -7.51 2.94
N ASN A 32 5.66 -7.82 3.36
CA ASN A 32 5.92 -8.59 4.57
C ASN A 32 6.29 -7.65 5.72
N LEU A 33 5.65 -7.83 6.88
CA LEU A 33 6.01 -7.17 8.11
C LEU A 33 6.18 -8.22 9.21
N ASN A 34 7.40 -8.35 9.75
CA ASN A 34 7.72 -9.30 10.80
C ASN A 34 7.34 -10.76 10.48
N GLY A 35 7.57 -11.21 9.24
CA GLY A 35 7.24 -12.57 8.80
C GLY A 35 5.76 -12.79 8.46
N VAL A 36 4.92 -11.76 8.56
CA VAL A 36 3.50 -11.83 8.20
C VAL A 36 3.25 -11.04 6.93
N ASN A 37 2.55 -11.63 5.97
CA ASN A 37 2.16 -10.96 4.74
C ASN A 37 0.91 -10.11 4.96
N PHE A 38 0.96 -8.89 4.41
CA PHE A 38 -0.10 -7.90 4.43
C PHE A 38 -0.41 -7.45 3.01
N PHE A 39 -1.64 -6.96 2.81
CA PHE A 39 -2.03 -6.25 1.62
C PHE A 39 -2.68 -4.91 1.96
N VAL A 40 -2.69 -3.99 0.99
CA VAL A 40 -3.31 -2.67 1.12
C VAL A 40 -4.65 -2.64 0.40
N GLU A 41 -5.68 -2.20 1.12
CA GLU A 41 -6.97 -1.81 0.57
C GLU A 41 -7.00 -0.29 0.46
N PHE A 42 -7.25 0.20 -0.75
CA PHE A 42 -7.57 1.60 -1.01
C PHE A 42 -9.09 1.77 -0.94
N ASP A 43 -9.56 2.82 -0.27
CA ASP A 43 -10.99 3.04 -0.07
C ASP A 43 -11.72 3.36 -1.39
N ASN A 44 -11.01 3.93 -2.37
CA ASN A 44 -11.53 4.21 -3.69
C ASN A 44 -10.41 4.37 -4.74
N GLN A 45 -10.79 4.38 -6.03
CA GLN A 45 -9.86 4.55 -7.15
C GLN A 45 -9.19 5.93 -7.15
N SER A 46 -9.86 6.97 -6.66
CA SER A 46 -9.28 8.33 -6.59
C SER A 46 -8.11 8.43 -5.63
N ASP A 47 -8.15 7.71 -4.50
CA ASP A 47 -7.06 7.67 -3.52
C ASP A 47 -5.85 6.96 -4.12
N TYR A 48 -6.08 5.84 -4.81
CA TYR A 48 -5.03 5.16 -5.56
C TYR A 48 -4.36 6.11 -6.57
N MET A 49 -5.15 6.79 -7.42
CA MET A 49 -4.62 7.73 -8.40
C MET A 49 -3.88 8.89 -7.74
N ALA A 50 -4.41 9.46 -6.66
CA ALA A 50 -3.75 10.54 -5.93
C ALA A 50 -2.37 10.09 -5.41
N ALA A 51 -2.25 8.86 -4.94
CA ALA A 51 -1.01 8.31 -4.43
C ALA A 51 0.02 8.00 -5.52
N VAL A 52 -0.40 7.61 -6.72
CA VAL A 52 0.46 7.50 -7.92
C VAL A 52 1.11 8.85 -8.25
N TYR A 53 0.42 9.96 -8.03
CA TYR A 53 0.98 11.32 -8.16
C TYR A 53 1.79 11.78 -6.93
N HIS A 54 2.38 10.84 -6.19
CA HIS A 54 3.24 11.09 -5.02
C HIS A 54 2.57 11.82 -3.86
N LYS A 55 1.23 11.76 -3.76
CA LYS A 55 0.49 12.29 -2.61
C LYS A 55 0.34 11.21 -1.53
N GLN A 56 0.32 11.64 -0.28
CA GLN A 56 -0.01 10.76 0.83
C GLN A 56 -1.51 10.58 0.93
N ILE A 57 -1.94 9.33 1.08
CA ILE A 57 -3.33 8.95 1.27
C ILE A 57 -3.48 8.05 2.50
N ASN A 58 -4.70 7.97 3.03
CA ASN A 58 -5.05 6.98 4.04
C ASN A 58 -5.39 5.65 3.36
N VAL A 59 -5.02 4.55 3.99
CA VAL A 59 -5.31 3.20 3.51
C VAL A 59 -5.64 2.26 4.66
N THR A 60 -6.25 1.12 4.33
CA THR A 60 -6.40 0.02 5.29
C THR A 60 -5.38 -1.08 4.97
N VAL A 61 -4.56 -1.45 5.95
CA VAL A 61 -3.61 -2.56 5.86
C VAL A 61 -4.23 -3.80 6.48
N VAL A 62 -4.29 -4.88 5.71
CA VAL A 62 -5.00 -6.12 6.09
C VAL A 62 -4.03 -7.30 6.05
N SER A 63 -4.00 -8.09 7.13
CA SER A 63 -3.22 -9.33 7.13
C SER A 63 -3.81 -10.33 6.13
N TYR A 64 -2.97 -11.19 5.54
CA TYR A 64 -3.44 -12.16 4.54
C TYR A 64 -4.56 -13.09 5.05
N ASN A 65 -4.52 -13.45 6.34
CA ASN A 65 -5.59 -14.22 7.00
C ASN A 65 -6.82 -13.38 7.41
N ARG A 66 -6.89 -12.09 7.03
CA ARG A 66 -7.94 -11.12 7.34
C ARG A 66 -8.24 -10.88 8.83
N GLY A 67 -7.45 -11.46 9.74
CA GLY A 67 -7.66 -11.36 11.19
C GLY A 67 -7.16 -10.06 11.81
N LYS A 68 -6.34 -9.27 11.07
CA LYS A 68 -5.81 -7.98 11.55
C LYS A 68 -5.99 -6.92 10.48
N ARG A 69 -6.60 -5.80 10.87
CA ARG A 69 -6.81 -4.61 10.04
C ARG A 69 -6.26 -3.41 10.77
N PHE A 70 -5.51 -2.56 10.08
CA PHE A 70 -4.91 -1.37 10.66
C PHE A 70 -5.08 -0.19 9.72
N ALA A 71 -5.33 0.99 10.28
CA ALA A 71 -5.22 2.22 9.53
C ALA A 71 -3.73 2.47 9.21
N GLY A 72 -3.46 2.95 8.00
CA GLY A 72 -2.12 3.31 7.57
C GLY A 72 -2.16 4.46 6.58
N THR A 73 -0.97 4.88 6.15
CA THR A 73 -0.83 5.84 5.06
C THR A 73 0.08 5.28 3.99
N ALA A 74 -0.27 5.50 2.72
CA ALA A 74 0.50 5.09 1.58
C ALA A 74 0.87 6.29 0.69
N PHE A 75 2.03 6.25 0.08
CA PHE A 75 2.39 7.14 -1.03
C PHE A 75 3.42 6.46 -1.93
N ASN A 76 3.40 6.80 -3.22
CA ASN A 76 4.41 6.35 -4.17
C ASN A 76 5.57 7.35 -4.19
N LYS A 77 6.82 6.87 -4.10
CA LYS A 77 8.02 7.68 -4.23
C LYS A 77 8.74 7.32 -5.54
N LYS A 78 9.13 8.35 -6.29
CA LYS A 78 9.81 8.22 -7.59
C LYS A 78 11.29 7.88 -7.46
#